data_AF-A0A8B8GPR5-F1
#
_entry.id   AF-A0A8B8GPR5-F1
#
_cell.length_a   1.000
_cell.length_b   1.000
_cell.length_c   1.000
_cell.angle_alpha   90.00
_cell.angle_beta   90.00
_cell.angle_gamma   90.00
#
_symmetry.space_group_name_H-M   'P 1'
#
loop_
_entity.id
_entity.type
_entity.pdbx_description
1 polymer ?
#
loop_
_entity_poly.entity_id
_entity_poly.type
_entity_poly.pdbx_seq_one_letter_code
_entity_poly.pdbx_strand_id
1 'polypeptide(L)'
;MASQPKISMKRRRKVLTLVQKIEILDKIKSGDTVASLARKYEMNESSVREIRKNEVAIRRSVMESAPISSKTCFITRDVMVEKTEKALNIWIEDQTQKKVPLSSIIIREKAKQLHQHFTSSSKGDSENSSFLASKGWFEKFKNRCNLHNVKLVGESASADHLAAKNFPIELKNVIEQGGYTPEQVFNADETGLFWKRMPSRTFLSKNEKTAPGFKAAKDRLTLLLCANACGFMIKSMVVYKSLKPRAFKSKDMNHLPVFWRANNKAWVTAQIFSDWFTNCFIPQVEMYLKLKNLPFKALLLIDNAPGHPPSLKFQHSDIEVMFMPPNTTSLFQPLDQGVIAAFKAYYVRRTFQRLLKNLEEDPELTVTQGWKNYDIAKCLVNIKESLDEVQPSTINACWRKLWPEVVLKSDKIDNLNTTVNQIVEIARNVKGFDEVNRDDIEEMMFNYDQELTLEDLEEITETPNEPKQSEDDEEEEEPVKPDFSSKSIKEIFSLANQLTEQVLMTDPLTERALKFKRGIQELLVPYEELQSPKFAKN
;
A
#
# COMPACT_ATOMS: atom_id res chain seq x y z
N MET A 1 -31.41 -51.38 37.68
CA MET A 1 -30.72 -50.13 38.07
C MET A 1 -29.78 -49.75 36.92
N ALA A 2 -30.23 -48.88 36.02
CA ALA A 2 -29.42 -48.40 34.90
C ALA A 2 -28.66 -47.13 35.33
N SER A 3 -27.34 -47.15 35.16
CA SER A 3 -26.41 -46.07 35.47
C SER A 3 -26.63 -44.87 34.54
N GLN A 4 -26.86 -43.69 35.11
CA GLN A 4 -26.93 -42.44 34.36
C GLN A 4 -25.56 -42.06 33.77
N PRO A 5 -25.49 -41.57 32.52
CA PRO A 5 -24.24 -41.11 31.93
C PRO A 5 -23.80 -39.78 32.53
N LYS A 6 -22.56 -39.72 33.03
CA LYS A 6 -21.89 -38.46 33.43
C LYS A 6 -21.74 -37.57 32.20
N ILE A 7 -22.55 -36.52 32.12
CA ILE A 7 -22.38 -35.43 31.14
C ILE A 7 -21.09 -34.69 31.53
N SER A 8 -19.99 -34.96 30.82
CA SER A 8 -18.79 -34.12 30.93
C SER A 8 -19.10 -32.77 30.30
N MET A 9 -19.27 -31.73 31.13
CA MET A 9 -19.32 -30.36 30.65
C MET A 9 -17.95 -30.01 30.06
N LYS A 10 -17.85 -29.97 28.72
CA LYS A 10 -16.67 -29.43 28.03
C LYS A 10 -16.44 -28.00 28.55
N ARG A 11 -15.33 -27.78 29.27
CA ARG A 11 -14.88 -26.44 29.68
C ARG A 11 -14.85 -25.53 28.44
N ARG A 12 -15.57 -24.40 28.49
CA ARG A 12 -15.50 -23.35 27.47
C ARG A 12 -14.04 -22.88 27.36
N ARG A 13 -13.52 -22.81 26.13
CA ARG A 13 -12.14 -22.36 25.86
C ARG A 13 -12.05 -20.87 26.23
N LYS A 14 -11.40 -20.55 27.36
CA LYS A 14 -11.12 -19.16 27.77
C LYS A 14 -10.02 -18.64 26.85
N VAL A 15 -10.32 -17.62 26.04
CA VAL A 15 -9.36 -17.05 25.08
C VAL A 15 -8.80 -15.77 25.69
N LEU A 16 -7.47 -15.71 25.84
CA LEU A 16 -6.80 -14.53 26.40
C LEU A 16 -6.53 -13.48 25.34
N THR A 17 -6.66 -12.22 25.73
CA THR A 17 -6.23 -11.05 24.95
C THR A 17 -4.71 -10.92 24.92
N LEU A 18 -4.17 -10.18 23.94
CA LEU A 18 -2.74 -9.87 23.84
C LEU A 18 -2.19 -9.18 25.11
N VAL A 19 -2.97 -8.24 25.67
CA VAL A 19 -2.65 -7.52 26.91
C VAL A 19 -2.50 -8.48 28.09
N GLN A 20 -3.44 -9.42 28.25
CA GLN A 20 -3.36 -10.42 29.33
C GLN A 20 -2.17 -11.36 29.17
N LYS A 21 -1.79 -11.69 27.93
CA LYS A 21 -0.59 -12.51 27.67
C LYS A 21 0.69 -11.75 28.02
N ILE A 22 0.79 -10.47 27.71
CA ILE A 22 1.93 -9.61 28.12
C ILE A 22 1.99 -9.48 29.64
N GLU A 23 0.85 -9.24 30.30
CA GLU A 23 0.80 -9.13 31.76
C GLU A 23 1.28 -10.42 32.44
N ILE A 24 0.96 -11.59 31.87
CA ILE A 24 1.49 -12.88 32.32
C ILE A 24 3.01 -12.96 32.10
N LEU A 25 3.51 -12.52 30.95
CA LEU A 25 4.96 -12.53 30.63
C LEU A 25 5.77 -11.59 31.54
N ASP A 26 5.25 -10.39 31.81
CA ASP A 26 5.90 -9.41 32.68
C ASP A 26 5.92 -9.90 34.13
N LYS A 27 4.86 -10.57 34.59
CA LYS A 27 4.82 -11.20 35.92
C LYS A 27 5.78 -12.38 36.06
N ILE A 28 5.96 -13.17 34.99
CA ILE A 28 7.00 -14.23 34.97
C ILE A 28 8.40 -13.60 35.11
N LYS A 29 8.65 -12.46 34.45
CA LYS A 29 9.92 -11.73 34.57
C LYS A 29 10.12 -11.10 35.96
N SER A 30 9.06 -10.63 36.60
CA SER A 30 9.11 -10.09 37.96
C SER A 30 9.20 -11.16 39.06
N GLY A 31 9.32 -12.45 38.71
CA GLY A 31 9.57 -13.55 39.63
C GLY A 31 8.36 -14.42 40.01
N ASP A 32 7.18 -14.20 39.42
CA ASP A 32 6.01 -15.05 39.69
C ASP A 32 6.17 -16.45 39.08
N THR A 33 5.75 -17.48 39.83
CA THR A 33 5.79 -18.87 39.35
C THR A 33 4.65 -19.19 38.39
N VAL A 34 4.91 -20.10 37.45
CA VAL A 34 3.92 -20.60 36.47
C VAL A 34 2.65 -21.14 37.17
N ALA A 35 2.80 -21.83 38.30
CA ALA A 35 1.69 -22.37 39.09
C ALA A 35 0.86 -21.29 39.80
N SER A 36 1.49 -20.16 40.20
CA SER A 36 0.78 -18.99 40.74
C SER A 36 -0.09 -18.32 39.67
N LEU A 37 0.50 -18.09 38.48
CA LEU A 37 -0.19 -17.45 37.36
C LEU A 37 -1.29 -18.33 36.77
N ALA A 38 -1.07 -19.65 36.69
CA ALA A 38 -2.10 -20.60 36.27
C ALA A 38 -3.34 -20.55 37.17
N ARG A 39 -3.15 -20.46 38.50
CA ARG A 39 -4.25 -20.29 39.45
C ARG A 39 -4.91 -18.91 39.33
N LYS A 40 -4.12 -17.84 39.24
CA LYS A 40 -4.61 -16.44 39.14
C LYS A 40 -5.48 -16.19 37.91
N TYR A 41 -5.11 -16.78 36.76
CA TYR A 41 -5.84 -16.59 35.50
C TYR A 41 -6.85 -17.73 35.21
N GLU A 42 -6.97 -18.71 36.11
CA GLU A 42 -7.79 -19.93 35.97
C GLU A 42 -7.47 -20.74 34.70
N MET A 43 -6.19 -21.01 34.49
CA MET A 43 -5.67 -21.68 33.30
C MET A 43 -4.81 -22.89 33.67
N ASN A 44 -4.62 -23.79 32.71
CA ASN A 44 -3.69 -24.89 32.88
C ASN A 44 -2.25 -24.35 32.85
N GLU A 45 -1.36 -24.90 33.68
CA GLU A 45 0.06 -24.54 33.68
C GLU A 45 0.71 -24.70 32.30
N SER A 46 0.27 -25.68 31.52
CA SER A 46 0.73 -25.88 30.14
C SER A 46 0.43 -24.68 29.24
N SER A 47 -0.69 -23.99 29.45
CA SER A 47 -1.03 -22.77 28.69
C SER A 47 -0.13 -21.60 29.07
N VAL A 48 0.23 -21.47 30.34
CA VAL A 48 1.16 -20.43 30.82
C VAL A 48 2.58 -20.69 30.30
N ARG A 49 3.02 -21.97 30.25
CA ARG A 49 4.30 -22.35 29.63
C ARG A 49 4.31 -22.08 28.11
N GLU A 50 3.20 -22.33 27.42
CA GLU A 50 3.06 -22.03 25.99
C GLU A 50 3.10 -20.53 25.71
N ILE A 51 2.50 -19.70 26.57
CA ILE A 51 2.60 -18.22 26.48
C ILE A 51 4.05 -17.79 26.67
N ARG A 52 4.75 -18.35 27.65
CA ARG A 52 6.19 -18.08 27.89
C ARG A 52 7.05 -18.49 26.69
N LYS A 53 6.78 -19.64 26.08
CA LYS A 53 7.50 -20.13 24.88
C LYS A 53 7.33 -19.18 23.68
N ASN A 54 6.14 -18.60 23.52
CA ASN A 54 5.80 -17.71 22.42
C ASN A 54 6.02 -16.21 22.74
N GLU A 55 6.84 -15.88 23.75
CA GLU A 55 7.04 -14.49 24.23
C GLU A 55 7.41 -13.50 23.10
N VAL A 56 8.40 -13.86 22.28
CA VAL A 56 8.92 -13.00 21.22
C VAL A 56 7.83 -12.65 20.20
N ALA A 57 7.05 -13.64 19.76
CA ALA A 57 5.95 -13.45 18.81
C ALA A 57 4.80 -12.62 19.41
N ILE A 58 4.48 -12.82 20.69
CA ILE A 58 3.43 -12.08 21.39
C ILE A 58 3.81 -10.61 21.54
N ARG A 59 5.05 -10.29 21.95
CA ARG A 59 5.53 -8.91 22.07
C ARG A 59 5.60 -8.20 20.71
N ARG A 60 6.08 -8.88 19.66
CA ARG A 60 6.09 -8.35 18.27
C ARG A 60 4.68 -7.98 17.80
N SER A 61 3.71 -8.88 17.99
CA SER A 61 2.31 -8.66 17.57
C SER A 61 1.67 -7.43 18.24
N VAL A 62 2.08 -7.08 19.46
CA VAL A 62 1.61 -5.88 20.16
C VAL A 62 2.28 -4.61 19.65
N MET A 63 3.57 -4.66 19.29
CA MET A 63 4.25 -3.52 18.68
C MET A 63 3.66 -3.16 17.31
N GLU A 64 3.18 -4.14 16.55
CA GLU A 64 2.58 -3.95 15.22
C GLU A 64 1.09 -3.54 15.27
N SER A 65 0.39 -3.80 16.38
CA SER A 65 -1.06 -3.55 16.53
C SER A 65 -1.32 -2.36 17.45
N ALA A 66 -1.48 -1.16 16.88
CA ALA A 66 -1.59 0.11 17.60
C ALA A 66 -2.97 0.43 18.24
N PRO A 67 -3.61 -0.48 19.01
CA PRO A 67 -3.89 -0.05 20.39
C PRO A 67 -3.88 -1.14 21.49
N ILE A 68 -3.43 -0.71 22.67
CA ILE A 68 -3.39 -1.41 23.96
C ILE A 68 -4.80 -1.80 24.49
N SER A 69 -5.90 -1.34 23.87
CA SER A 69 -7.29 -1.65 24.28
C SER A 69 -8.00 -2.68 23.40
N SER A 70 -7.30 -3.31 22.45
CA SER A 70 -7.92 -4.24 21.51
C SER A 70 -8.43 -5.51 22.22
N LYS A 71 -9.76 -5.74 22.22
CA LYS A 71 -10.42 -7.00 22.67
C LYS A 71 -10.17 -8.17 21.71
N THR A 72 -9.04 -8.19 21.01
CA THR A 72 -8.78 -9.13 19.93
C THR A 72 -7.95 -10.30 20.45
N CYS A 73 -8.56 -11.48 20.47
CA CYS A 73 -7.89 -12.72 20.81
C CYS A 73 -7.12 -13.25 19.60
N PHE A 74 -5.79 -13.16 19.62
CA PHE A 74 -4.96 -13.81 18.59
C PHE A 74 -4.49 -15.19 19.04
N ILE A 75 -4.76 -16.18 18.18
CA ILE A 75 -3.89 -17.34 18.02
C ILE A 75 -2.68 -16.80 17.27
N THR A 76 -1.49 -16.82 17.89
CA THR A 76 -0.23 -16.52 17.20
C THR A 76 -0.12 -17.49 16.02
N ARG A 77 -0.16 -16.96 14.80
CA ARG A 77 -0.01 -17.78 13.59
C ARG A 77 1.46 -17.90 13.26
N ASP A 78 1.77 -18.95 12.53
CA ASP A 78 3.07 -19.11 11.91
C ASP A 78 3.34 -17.90 10.99
N VAL A 79 4.52 -17.31 11.12
CA VAL A 79 4.93 -16.10 10.39
C VAL A 79 4.90 -16.35 8.89
N MET A 80 5.24 -17.56 8.44
CA MET A 80 5.26 -17.93 7.03
C MET A 80 3.84 -18.08 6.48
N VAL A 81 2.90 -18.57 7.28
CA VAL A 81 1.48 -18.62 6.90
C VAL A 81 0.92 -17.20 6.78
N GLU A 82 1.32 -16.27 7.65
CA GLU A 82 0.89 -14.88 7.52
C GLU A 82 1.50 -14.20 6.29
N LYS A 83 2.79 -14.39 6.03
CA LYS A 83 3.47 -13.92 4.79
C LYS A 83 2.75 -14.48 3.55
N THR A 84 2.44 -15.78 3.57
CA THR A 84 1.67 -16.47 2.51
C THR A 84 0.29 -15.85 2.29
N GLU A 85 -0.46 -15.57 3.36
CA GLU A 85 -1.81 -15.00 3.26
C GLU A 85 -1.79 -13.58 2.68
N LYS A 86 -0.82 -12.74 3.09
CA LYS A 86 -0.65 -11.38 2.53
C LYS A 86 -0.33 -11.43 1.04
N ALA A 87 0.64 -12.26 0.65
CA ALA A 87 1.05 -12.47 -0.74
C ALA A 87 -0.10 -13.00 -1.59
N LEU A 88 -0.85 -13.94 -1.05
CA LEU A 88 -1.99 -14.52 -1.76
C LEU A 88 -3.11 -13.50 -1.96
N ASN A 89 -3.37 -12.62 -1.00
CA ASN A 89 -4.38 -11.58 -1.13
C ASN A 89 -4.04 -10.60 -2.26
N ILE A 90 -2.79 -10.13 -2.29
CA ILE A 90 -2.26 -9.26 -3.34
C ILE A 90 -2.39 -9.91 -4.73
N TRP A 91 -2.07 -11.21 -4.82
CA TRP A 91 -2.24 -11.96 -6.06
C TRP A 91 -3.70 -12.02 -6.51
N ILE A 92 -4.64 -12.24 -5.60
CA ILE A 92 -6.07 -12.30 -5.91
C ILE A 92 -6.60 -10.95 -6.40
N GLU A 93 -6.16 -9.85 -5.80
CA GLU A 93 -6.51 -8.49 -6.22
C GLU A 93 -6.06 -8.21 -7.66
N ASP A 94 -4.81 -8.54 -8.00
CA ASP A 94 -4.27 -8.42 -9.36
C ASP A 94 -5.05 -9.24 -10.41
N GLN A 95 -5.43 -10.47 -10.07
CA GLN A 95 -6.24 -11.31 -10.97
C GLN A 95 -7.67 -10.78 -11.13
N THR A 96 -8.22 -10.21 -10.07
CA THR A 96 -9.55 -9.57 -10.09
C THR A 96 -9.54 -8.34 -10.98
N GLN A 97 -8.49 -7.50 -10.93
CA GLN A 97 -8.32 -6.36 -11.83
C GLN A 97 -8.25 -6.79 -13.30
N LYS A 98 -7.67 -7.96 -13.60
CA LYS A 98 -7.61 -8.54 -14.95
C LYS A 98 -8.89 -9.22 -15.40
N LYS A 99 -9.94 -9.23 -14.56
CA LYS A 99 -11.20 -9.93 -14.80
C LYS A 99 -11.01 -11.44 -15.06
N VAL A 100 -9.95 -12.04 -14.51
CA VAL A 100 -9.71 -13.49 -14.60
C VAL A 100 -10.54 -14.19 -13.53
N PRO A 101 -11.44 -15.12 -13.89
CA PRO A 101 -12.25 -15.83 -12.91
C PRO A 101 -11.38 -16.80 -12.10
N LEU A 102 -11.23 -16.52 -10.81
CA LEU A 102 -10.46 -17.37 -9.90
C LEU A 102 -11.34 -18.44 -9.24
N SER A 103 -10.92 -19.69 -9.33
CA SER A 103 -11.54 -20.80 -8.59
C SER A 103 -10.85 -21.04 -7.25
N SER A 104 -11.59 -21.59 -6.28
CA SER A 104 -11.01 -21.97 -4.98
C SER A 104 -9.87 -22.98 -5.10
N ILE A 105 -9.83 -23.79 -6.17
CA ILE A 105 -8.75 -24.73 -6.43
C ILE A 105 -7.47 -23.98 -6.80
N ILE A 106 -7.57 -23.02 -7.73
CA ILE A 106 -6.42 -22.23 -8.18
C ILE A 106 -5.84 -21.41 -7.01
N ILE A 107 -6.70 -20.77 -6.22
CA ILE A 107 -6.25 -19.96 -5.07
C ILE A 107 -5.52 -20.84 -4.03
N ARG A 108 -6.06 -22.02 -3.73
CA ARG A 108 -5.44 -22.95 -2.78
C ARG A 108 -4.12 -23.50 -3.30
N GLU A 109 -4.00 -23.73 -4.60
CA GLU A 109 -2.74 -24.19 -5.20
C GLU A 109 -1.68 -23.10 -5.20
N LYS A 110 -2.06 -21.86 -5.55
CA LYS A 110 -1.16 -20.69 -5.43
C LYS A 110 -0.71 -20.46 -3.98
N ALA A 111 -1.59 -20.68 -3.00
CA ALA A 111 -1.25 -20.60 -1.59
C ALA A 111 -0.16 -21.61 -1.18
N LYS A 112 -0.21 -22.84 -1.71
CA LYS A 112 0.83 -23.83 -1.46
C LYS A 112 2.16 -23.43 -2.09
N GLN A 113 2.12 -22.94 -3.34
CA GLN A 113 3.31 -22.48 -4.04
C GLN A 113 4.00 -21.33 -3.28
N LEU A 114 3.22 -20.35 -2.82
CA LEU A 114 3.72 -19.23 -2.01
C LEU A 114 4.32 -19.71 -0.69
N HIS A 115 3.61 -20.59 0.02
CA HIS A 115 4.14 -21.10 1.28
C HIS A 115 5.42 -21.90 1.09
N GLN A 116 5.49 -22.75 0.06
CA GLN A 116 6.69 -23.50 -0.29
C GLN A 116 7.85 -22.55 -0.59
N HIS A 117 7.60 -21.53 -1.41
CA HIS A 117 8.57 -20.50 -1.76
C HIS A 117 9.17 -19.83 -0.50
N PHE A 118 8.31 -19.35 0.40
CA PHE A 118 8.78 -18.67 1.61
C PHE A 118 9.55 -19.62 2.54
N THR A 119 9.09 -20.87 2.69
CA THR A 119 9.80 -21.85 3.53
C THR A 119 11.12 -22.34 2.95
N SER A 120 11.26 -22.36 1.63
CA SER A 120 12.52 -22.77 0.98
C SER A 120 13.61 -21.70 1.05
N SER A 121 13.22 -20.42 1.16
CA SER A 121 14.15 -19.29 1.31
C SER A 121 14.72 -19.14 2.74
N SER A 122 14.06 -19.71 3.75
CA SER A 122 14.50 -19.66 5.16
C SER A 122 15.32 -20.91 5.51
N LYS A 123 16.66 -20.82 5.46
CA LYS A 123 17.56 -21.89 5.94
C LYS A 123 17.47 -22.00 7.48
N GLY A 124 16.63 -22.90 7.98
CA GLY A 124 16.58 -23.24 9.40
C GLY A 124 15.75 -24.50 9.66
N ASP A 125 16.36 -25.46 10.35
CA ASP A 125 15.81 -26.77 10.69
C ASP A 125 14.41 -26.71 11.33
N SER A 126 13.39 -27.04 10.55
CA SER A 126 12.06 -27.37 11.06
C SER A 126 11.44 -28.42 10.16
N GLU A 127 11.31 -29.64 10.70
CA GLU A 127 10.66 -30.78 10.07
C GLU A 127 9.26 -30.43 9.52
N ASN A 128 9.18 -30.34 8.20
CA ASN A 128 8.16 -30.97 7.35
C ASN A 128 6.69 -30.93 7.82
N SER A 129 6.17 -29.77 8.26
CA SER A 129 4.72 -29.54 8.22
C SER A 129 4.34 -28.96 6.86
N SER A 130 4.02 -29.83 5.90
CA SER A 130 3.53 -29.38 4.59
C SER A 130 2.24 -28.56 4.76
N PHE A 131 2.23 -27.33 4.25
CA PHE A 131 1.03 -26.50 4.26
C PHE A 131 0.01 -27.05 3.27
N LEU A 132 -1.07 -27.63 3.80
CA LEU A 132 -2.06 -28.34 3.00
C LEU A 132 -3.06 -27.44 2.27
N ALA A 133 -3.03 -26.12 2.51
CA ALA A 133 -4.01 -25.14 2.01
C ALA A 133 -5.43 -25.74 2.01
N SER A 134 -5.89 -26.28 3.14
CA SER A 134 -7.12 -27.08 3.20
C SER A 134 -8.37 -26.24 2.87
N LYS A 135 -9.49 -26.88 2.54
CA LYS A 135 -10.78 -26.17 2.36
C LYS A 135 -11.13 -25.34 3.60
N GLY A 136 -10.90 -25.90 4.80
CA GLY A 136 -11.15 -25.20 6.06
C GLY A 136 -10.18 -24.06 6.35
N TRP A 137 -8.93 -24.12 5.85
CA TRP A 137 -8.03 -22.97 5.88
C TRP A 137 -8.52 -21.88 4.93
N PHE A 138 -8.88 -22.25 3.69
CA PHE A 138 -9.32 -21.32 2.66
C PHE A 138 -10.57 -20.54 3.10
N GLU A 139 -11.60 -21.19 3.66
CA GLU A 139 -12.78 -20.47 4.17
C GLU A 139 -12.42 -19.48 5.30
N LYS A 140 -11.45 -19.82 6.14
CA LYS A 140 -10.99 -18.89 7.18
C LYS A 140 -10.13 -17.76 6.60
N PHE A 141 -9.30 -18.02 5.60
CA PHE A 141 -8.53 -17.00 4.87
C PHE A 141 -9.47 -16.03 4.15
N LYS A 142 -10.46 -16.59 3.47
CA LYS A 142 -11.54 -15.87 2.80
C LYS A 142 -12.26 -14.89 3.75
N ASN A 143 -12.63 -15.35 4.95
CA ASN A 143 -13.24 -14.50 5.97
C ASN A 143 -12.29 -13.47 6.59
N ARG A 144 -10.96 -13.64 6.46
CA ARG A 144 -9.97 -12.69 6.98
C ARG A 144 -9.63 -11.59 5.99
N CYS A 145 -9.51 -11.97 4.73
CA CYS A 145 -9.23 -11.08 3.62
C CYS A 145 -10.50 -10.51 2.98
N ASN A 146 -11.69 -10.82 3.54
CA ASN A 146 -13.00 -10.44 3.00
C ASN A 146 -13.12 -10.75 1.49
N LEU A 147 -12.63 -11.92 1.08
CA LEU A 147 -12.74 -12.38 -0.29
C LEU A 147 -14.09 -13.06 -0.47
N HIS A 148 -14.89 -12.70 -1.47
CA HIS A 148 -16.17 -13.37 -1.71
C HIS A 148 -16.14 -14.16 -3.02
N ASN A 149 -16.74 -15.37 -3.02
CA ASN A 149 -16.95 -16.14 -4.25
C ASN A 149 -18.07 -15.45 -5.02
N VAL A 150 -17.72 -14.60 -5.97
CA VAL A 150 -18.70 -14.03 -6.90
C VAL A 150 -18.90 -15.05 -8.02
N LYS A 151 -20.07 -15.66 -8.06
CA LYS A 151 -20.51 -16.41 -9.24
C LYS A 151 -20.76 -15.36 -10.32
N LEU A 152 -19.94 -15.34 -11.36
CA LEU A 152 -20.28 -14.63 -12.60
C LEU A 152 -21.62 -15.24 -13.07
N VAL A 153 -22.65 -14.40 -13.21
CA VAL A 153 -24.07 -14.71 -13.47
C VAL A 153 -24.97 -14.60 -12.21
N GLY A 154 -25.66 -13.45 -12.15
CA GLY A 154 -27.00 -13.28 -11.57
C GLY A 154 -27.12 -13.40 -10.04
N GLU A 155 -27.41 -12.25 -9.40
CA GLU A 155 -27.89 -12.12 -8.01
C GLU A 155 -26.83 -12.18 -6.89
N SER A 156 -26.14 -11.04 -6.75
CA SER A 156 -25.81 -10.30 -5.52
C SER A 156 -25.58 -11.05 -4.19
N ALA A 157 -24.32 -11.12 -3.74
CA ALA A 157 -23.91 -11.58 -2.41
C ALA A 157 -24.11 -10.49 -1.34
N SER A 158 -24.98 -10.75 -0.36
CA SER A 158 -25.62 -9.73 0.48
C SER A 158 -24.74 -8.97 1.50
N ALA A 159 -23.52 -9.40 1.81
CA ALA A 159 -22.70 -8.78 2.87
C ALA A 159 -21.84 -7.59 2.36
N ASP A 160 -21.07 -7.79 1.29
CA ASP A 160 -20.28 -6.71 0.65
C ASP A 160 -21.19 -5.66 0.01
N HIS A 161 -22.34 -6.05 -0.52
CA HIS A 161 -23.33 -5.09 -1.01
C HIS A 161 -23.87 -4.20 0.11
N LEU A 162 -24.00 -4.70 1.34
CA LEU A 162 -24.49 -3.88 2.44
C LEU A 162 -23.43 -2.85 2.86
N ALA A 163 -22.17 -3.27 3.03
CA ALA A 163 -21.07 -2.36 3.36
C ALA A 163 -20.86 -1.33 2.23
N ALA A 164 -20.84 -1.77 0.98
CA ALA A 164 -20.74 -0.91 -0.20
C ALA A 164 -21.93 0.07 -0.32
N LYS A 165 -23.14 -0.36 0.03
CA LYS A 165 -24.34 0.49 0.02
C LYS A 165 -24.37 1.48 1.18
N ASN A 166 -23.83 1.10 2.33
CA ASN A 166 -23.78 1.95 3.52
C ASN A 166 -22.63 2.96 3.47
N PHE A 167 -21.55 2.66 2.74
CA PHE A 167 -20.36 3.52 2.71
C PHE A 167 -20.63 4.95 2.20
N PRO A 168 -21.40 5.18 1.11
CA PRO A 168 -21.78 6.55 0.72
C PRO A 168 -22.52 7.31 1.84
N ILE A 169 -23.32 6.60 2.66
CA ILE A 169 -24.05 7.20 3.79
C ILE A 169 -23.07 7.56 4.92
N GLU A 170 -22.14 6.66 5.25
CA GLU A 170 -21.09 6.91 6.23
C GLU A 170 -20.18 8.08 5.82
N LEU A 171 -19.74 8.09 4.56
CA LEU A 171 -18.97 9.18 3.98
C LEU A 171 -19.72 10.50 4.08
N LYS A 172 -21.02 10.52 3.71
CA LYS A 172 -21.85 11.71 3.83
C LYS A 172 -21.92 12.23 5.27
N ASN A 173 -22.10 11.35 6.24
CA ASN A 173 -22.11 11.74 7.66
C ASN A 173 -20.78 12.36 8.09
N VAL A 174 -19.64 11.79 7.68
CA VAL A 174 -18.32 12.35 8.00
C VAL A 174 -18.11 13.70 7.32
N ILE A 175 -18.53 13.85 6.07
CA ILE A 175 -18.47 15.12 5.33
C ILE A 175 -19.28 16.19 6.06
N GLU A 176 -20.53 15.90 6.43
CA GLU A 176 -21.44 16.85 7.09
C GLU A 176 -20.98 17.20 8.51
N GLN A 177 -20.61 16.21 9.32
CA GLN A 177 -20.13 16.42 10.69
C GLN A 177 -18.80 17.18 10.71
N GLY A 178 -17.92 16.87 9.76
CA GLY A 178 -16.65 17.56 9.60
C GLY A 178 -16.77 18.93 8.93
N GLY A 179 -17.91 19.27 8.32
CA GLY A 179 -18.07 20.49 7.54
C GLY A 179 -17.10 20.57 6.36
N TYR A 180 -16.81 19.44 5.72
CA TYR A 180 -15.88 19.38 4.60
C TYR A 180 -16.50 19.96 3.32
N THR A 181 -15.74 20.80 2.62
CA THR A 181 -16.08 21.30 1.28
C THR A 181 -15.59 20.33 0.20
N PRO A 182 -16.11 20.40 -1.05
CA PRO A 182 -15.60 19.64 -2.19
C PRO A 182 -14.08 19.76 -2.41
N GLU A 183 -13.52 20.92 -2.09
CA GLU A 183 -12.09 21.22 -2.15
C GLU A 183 -11.27 20.41 -1.14
N GLN A 184 -11.88 19.92 -0.07
CA GLN A 184 -11.22 19.27 1.06
C GLN A 184 -11.37 17.73 1.06
N VAL A 185 -12.17 17.15 0.17
CA VAL A 185 -12.38 15.70 0.09
C VAL A 185 -11.59 15.13 -1.10
N PHE A 186 -10.56 14.35 -0.79
CA PHE A 186 -9.63 13.75 -1.74
C PHE A 186 -9.85 12.25 -1.86
N ASN A 187 -9.62 11.70 -3.04
CA ASN A 187 -9.46 10.28 -3.28
C ASN A 187 -8.08 10.01 -3.87
N ALA A 188 -7.40 8.95 -3.44
CA ALA A 188 -6.16 8.48 -4.03
C ALA A 188 -6.27 7.02 -4.49
N ASP A 189 -5.56 6.67 -5.56
CA ASP A 189 -5.54 5.33 -6.14
C ASP A 189 -4.30 5.06 -7.00
N GLU A 190 -3.86 3.80 -7.01
CA GLU A 190 -2.72 3.33 -7.79
C GLU A 190 -3.12 2.76 -9.16
N THR A 191 -2.32 3.07 -10.17
CA THR A 191 -2.43 2.43 -11.48
C THR A 191 -1.07 2.06 -12.07
N GLY A 192 -0.99 0.88 -12.67
CA GLY A 192 0.18 0.46 -13.45
C GLY A 192 0.20 1.10 -14.83
N LEU A 193 1.35 1.60 -15.26
CA LEU A 193 1.59 2.14 -16.61
C LEU A 193 2.74 1.39 -17.29
N PHE A 194 2.46 0.73 -18.42
CA PHE A 194 3.47 0.21 -19.32
C PHE A 194 3.94 1.31 -20.28
N TRP A 195 4.83 2.15 -19.77
CA TRP A 195 5.18 3.42 -20.39
C TRP A 195 5.93 3.31 -21.73
N LYS A 196 6.41 2.10 -22.09
CA LYS A 196 7.10 1.77 -23.35
C LYS A 196 6.37 0.77 -24.26
N ARG A 197 5.15 0.33 -23.91
CA ARG A 197 4.46 -0.71 -24.69
C ARG A 197 4.17 -0.24 -26.11
N MET A 198 4.45 -1.07 -27.12
CA MET A 198 4.03 -0.87 -28.51
C MET A 198 2.71 -1.60 -28.81
N PRO A 199 1.98 -1.20 -29.87
CA PRO A 199 0.83 -1.95 -30.36
C PRO A 199 1.20 -3.37 -30.78
N SER A 200 0.33 -4.32 -30.46
CA SER A 200 0.55 -5.75 -30.66
C SER A 200 0.57 -6.14 -32.14
N ARG A 201 -0.19 -5.45 -33.00
CA ARG A 201 -0.27 -5.68 -34.45
C ARG A 201 0.69 -4.80 -35.26
N THR A 202 1.99 -4.96 -35.06
CA THR A 202 3.00 -4.25 -35.85
C THR A 202 4.03 -5.24 -36.39
N PHE A 203 4.54 -5.02 -37.61
CA PHE A 203 5.63 -5.86 -38.14
C PHE A 203 6.87 -5.80 -37.24
N LEU A 204 7.03 -4.69 -36.50
CA LEU A 204 8.06 -4.48 -35.50
C LEU A 204 7.84 -5.36 -34.26
N SER A 205 6.62 -5.46 -33.70
CA SER A 205 6.34 -6.31 -32.52
C SER A 205 6.60 -7.80 -32.77
N LYS A 206 6.43 -8.27 -34.01
CA LYS A 206 6.78 -9.65 -34.42
C LYS A 206 8.30 -9.86 -34.43
N ASN A 207 9.07 -8.85 -34.83
CA ASN A 207 10.54 -8.86 -34.79
C ASN A 207 11.10 -8.63 -33.38
N GLU A 208 10.38 -7.95 -32.48
CA GLU A 208 10.77 -7.82 -31.06
C GLU A 208 10.85 -9.18 -30.35
N LYS A 209 9.93 -10.10 -30.65
CA LYS A 209 9.90 -11.44 -30.05
C LYS A 209 11.11 -12.30 -30.44
N THR A 210 11.78 -11.96 -31.54
CA THR A 210 12.86 -12.74 -32.15
C THR A 210 14.22 -12.05 -32.13
N ALA A 211 14.29 -10.74 -31.89
CA ALA A 211 15.54 -9.96 -31.90
C ALA A 211 16.28 -9.97 -30.54
N PRO A 212 17.55 -10.42 -30.47
CA PRO A 212 18.35 -10.32 -29.26
C PRO A 212 18.62 -8.85 -28.89
N GLY A 213 18.31 -8.47 -27.64
CA GLY A 213 18.45 -7.10 -27.12
C GLY A 213 17.20 -6.22 -27.22
N PHE A 214 16.12 -6.70 -27.83
CA PHE A 214 14.83 -5.98 -27.95
C PHE A 214 13.82 -6.42 -26.88
N LYS A 215 14.19 -6.37 -25.60
CA LYS A 215 13.25 -6.59 -24.48
C LYS A 215 12.55 -5.27 -24.11
N ALA A 216 11.58 -4.84 -24.90
CA ALA A 216 10.84 -3.60 -24.64
C ALA A 216 9.30 -3.79 -24.66
N ALA A 217 8.79 -4.77 -23.90
CA ALA A 217 7.34 -4.96 -23.73
C ALA A 217 6.87 -4.97 -22.26
N LYS A 218 7.78 -4.83 -21.29
CA LYS A 218 7.49 -5.13 -19.87
C LYS A 218 7.97 -4.07 -18.87
N ASP A 219 8.49 -2.94 -19.35
CA ASP A 219 8.91 -1.86 -18.46
C ASP A 219 7.65 -1.14 -17.94
N ARG A 220 7.28 -1.51 -16.71
CA ARG A 220 6.16 -0.96 -15.94
C ARG A 220 6.67 0.05 -14.91
N LEU A 221 5.85 1.05 -14.64
CA LEU A 221 5.93 1.87 -13.44
C LEU A 221 4.56 1.90 -12.76
N THR A 222 4.53 2.26 -11.48
CA THR A 222 3.27 2.48 -10.76
C THR A 222 3.09 3.96 -10.50
N LEU A 223 1.89 4.45 -10.80
CA LEU A 223 1.44 5.82 -10.56
C LEU A 223 0.46 5.81 -9.39
N LEU A 224 0.69 6.66 -8.40
CA LEU A 224 -0.34 7.03 -7.43
C LEU A 224 -0.93 8.37 -7.85
N LEU A 225 -2.22 8.37 -8.14
CA LEU A 225 -3.00 9.56 -8.47
C LEU A 225 -3.79 9.98 -7.24
N CYS A 226 -4.00 11.28 -7.06
CA CYS A 226 -4.85 11.81 -6.01
C CYS A 226 -5.53 13.10 -6.47
N ALA A 227 -6.84 13.19 -6.26
CA ALA A 227 -7.66 14.32 -6.69
C ALA A 227 -8.76 14.62 -5.67
N ASN A 228 -9.19 15.88 -5.57
CA ASN A 228 -10.38 16.22 -4.79
C ASN A 228 -11.67 16.27 -5.62
N ALA A 229 -12.79 16.43 -4.91
CA ALA A 229 -14.11 16.48 -5.52
C ALA A 229 -14.36 17.71 -6.39
N CYS A 230 -13.61 18.80 -6.23
CA CYS A 230 -13.69 19.97 -7.12
C CYS A 230 -12.77 19.88 -8.36
N GLY A 231 -12.02 18.79 -8.52
CA GLY A 231 -11.19 18.54 -9.70
C GLY A 231 -9.75 19.08 -9.62
N PHE A 232 -9.24 19.37 -8.43
CA PHE A 232 -7.81 19.63 -8.23
C PHE A 232 -7.03 18.33 -8.08
N MET A 233 -5.94 18.19 -8.84
CA MET A 233 -5.03 17.04 -8.81
C MET A 233 -3.78 17.35 -7.99
N ILE A 234 -3.43 16.45 -7.08
CA ILE A 234 -2.14 16.45 -6.37
C ILE A 234 -1.06 15.95 -7.32
N LYS A 235 0.18 16.45 -7.18
CA LYS A 235 1.34 15.91 -7.91
C LYS A 235 1.41 14.39 -7.74
N SER A 236 1.34 13.68 -8.87
CA SER A 236 1.37 12.21 -8.88
C SER A 236 2.69 11.67 -8.34
N MET A 237 2.64 10.58 -7.57
CA MET A 237 3.84 9.80 -7.26
C MET A 237 4.09 8.76 -8.36
N VAL A 238 5.36 8.61 -8.72
CA VAL A 238 5.85 7.56 -9.62
C VAL A 238 6.79 6.66 -8.84
N VAL A 239 6.50 5.36 -8.81
CA VAL A 239 7.43 4.33 -8.34
C VAL A 239 8.01 3.60 -9.54
N TYR A 240 9.34 3.59 -9.64
CA TYR A 240 10.06 2.89 -10.70
C TYR A 240 11.11 1.92 -10.16
N LYS A 241 11.62 1.02 -11.01
CA LYS A 241 12.59 -0.03 -10.63
C LYS A 241 13.94 0.48 -10.12
N SER A 242 14.34 1.69 -10.49
CA SER A 242 15.67 2.23 -10.17
C SER A 242 15.56 3.66 -9.68
N LEU A 243 16.25 3.97 -8.57
CA LEU A 243 16.25 5.31 -7.98
C LEU A 243 16.93 6.34 -8.90
N LYS A 244 18.04 5.96 -9.55
CA LYS A 244 18.81 6.82 -10.45
C LYS A 244 18.96 6.18 -11.84
N PRO A 245 17.91 6.16 -12.67
CA PRO A 245 18.02 5.69 -14.05
C PRO A 245 19.09 6.46 -14.83
N ARG A 246 19.74 5.82 -15.81
CA ARG A 246 20.77 6.48 -16.65
C ARG A 246 20.30 7.78 -17.28
N ALA A 247 19.01 7.90 -17.58
CA ALA A 247 18.40 9.10 -18.14
C ALA A 247 18.40 10.32 -17.18
N PHE A 248 18.71 10.13 -15.89
CA PHE A 248 18.75 11.20 -14.88
C PHE A 248 20.17 11.66 -14.54
N LYS A 249 21.23 11.13 -15.19
CA LYS A 249 22.63 11.47 -14.88
C LYS A 249 22.94 12.98 -14.87
N SER A 250 22.16 13.80 -15.56
CA SER A 250 22.31 15.26 -15.64
C SER A 250 21.07 16.04 -15.19
N LYS A 251 20.11 15.38 -14.52
CA LYS A 251 18.85 16.02 -14.09
C LYS A 251 18.82 16.17 -12.58
N ASP A 252 18.33 17.32 -12.13
CA ASP A 252 18.01 17.51 -10.72
C ASP A 252 16.72 16.75 -10.38
N MET A 253 16.85 15.75 -9.49
CA MET A 253 15.74 14.91 -9.05
C MET A 253 14.71 15.67 -8.21
N ASN A 254 15.09 16.81 -7.60
CA ASN A 254 14.18 17.63 -6.79
C ASN A 254 13.20 18.42 -7.66
N HIS A 255 13.54 18.66 -8.92
CA HIS A 255 12.73 19.42 -9.87
C HIS A 255 11.94 18.52 -10.84
N LEU A 256 11.79 17.23 -10.51
CA LEU A 256 10.97 16.33 -11.31
C LEU A 256 9.48 16.76 -11.26
N PRO A 257 8.74 16.57 -12.36
CA PRO A 257 7.33 16.94 -12.42
C PRO A 257 6.43 16.01 -11.60
N VAL A 258 6.99 14.97 -10.99
CA VAL A 258 6.33 13.93 -10.19
C VAL A 258 7.05 13.76 -8.85
N PHE A 259 6.37 13.18 -7.87
CA PHE A 259 7.02 12.71 -6.65
C PHE A 259 7.69 11.36 -6.93
N TRP A 260 9.00 11.36 -7.11
CA TRP A 260 9.75 10.18 -7.57
C TRP A 260 10.18 9.28 -6.42
N ARG A 261 9.87 7.99 -6.53
CA ARG A 261 10.36 6.93 -5.64
C ARG A 261 10.78 5.72 -6.43
N ALA A 262 11.53 4.83 -5.78
CA ALA A 262 11.96 3.60 -6.40
C ALA A 262 11.79 2.40 -5.49
N ASN A 263 11.46 1.29 -6.12
CA ASN A 263 11.37 -0.06 -5.56
C ASN A 263 11.71 -0.98 -6.73
N ASN A 264 12.53 -2.01 -6.54
CA ASN A 264 12.98 -2.93 -7.60
C ASN A 264 11.82 -3.51 -8.43
N LYS A 265 10.65 -3.73 -7.81
CA LYS A 265 9.44 -4.22 -8.50
C LYS A 265 8.57 -3.12 -9.08
N ALA A 266 8.84 -1.86 -8.73
CA ALA A 266 8.06 -0.67 -9.05
C ALA A 266 6.67 -0.62 -8.37
N TRP A 267 6.55 -1.15 -7.14
CA TRP A 267 5.28 -1.20 -6.39
C TRP A 267 5.27 -0.26 -5.20
N VAL A 268 4.08 0.15 -4.77
CA VAL A 268 3.88 1.00 -3.60
C VAL A 268 3.88 0.14 -2.34
N THR A 269 4.83 0.38 -1.44
CA THR A 269 4.88 -0.22 -0.10
C THR A 269 4.27 0.74 0.92
N ALA A 270 3.95 0.24 2.12
CA ALA A 270 3.46 1.07 3.22
C ALA A 270 4.41 2.23 3.57
N GLN A 271 5.72 2.02 3.46
CA GLN A 271 6.73 3.06 3.68
C GLN A 271 6.69 4.12 2.57
N ILE A 272 6.64 3.69 1.30
CA ILE A 272 6.56 4.61 0.15
C ILE A 272 5.26 5.42 0.20
N PHE A 273 4.13 4.79 0.55
CA PHE A 273 2.87 5.49 0.69
C PHE A 273 2.89 6.49 1.86
N SER A 274 3.44 6.12 3.02
CA SER A 274 3.56 7.03 4.18
C SER A 274 4.46 8.23 3.88
N ASP A 275 5.53 8.01 3.11
CA ASP A 275 6.41 9.05 2.64
C ASP A 275 5.69 10.00 1.66
N TRP A 276 4.91 9.47 0.71
CA TRP A 276 4.04 10.30 -0.12
C TRP A 276 3.02 11.09 0.71
N PHE A 277 2.37 10.46 1.68
CA PHE A 277 1.39 11.11 2.54
C PHE A 277 2.02 12.31 3.27
N THR A 278 3.19 12.12 3.86
CA THR A 278 3.88 13.12 4.67
C THR A 278 4.54 14.22 3.83
N ASN A 279 5.25 13.83 2.78
CA ASN A 279 6.16 14.72 2.04
C ASN A 279 5.58 15.23 0.71
N CYS A 280 4.42 14.73 0.28
CA CYS A 280 3.79 15.12 -0.98
C CYS A 280 2.34 15.59 -0.77
N PHE A 281 1.51 14.77 -0.13
CA PHE A 281 0.08 15.04 0.04
C PHE A 281 -0.16 16.18 1.02
N ILE A 282 0.30 16.06 2.28
CA ILE A 282 0.12 17.08 3.33
C ILE A 282 0.52 18.49 2.85
N PRO A 283 1.76 18.72 2.34
CA PRO A 283 2.19 20.08 2.00
C PRO A 283 1.44 20.67 0.81
N GLN A 284 1.05 19.83 -0.16
CA GLN A 284 0.30 20.30 -1.33
C GLN A 284 -1.15 20.62 -0.99
N VAL A 285 -1.79 19.82 -0.14
CA VAL A 285 -3.15 20.10 0.34
C VAL A 285 -3.15 21.38 1.16
N GLU A 286 -2.19 21.57 2.07
CA GLU A 286 -2.07 22.80 2.85
C GLU A 286 -1.90 24.03 1.94
N MET A 287 -0.98 23.97 0.99
CA MET A 287 -0.76 25.05 0.02
C MET A 287 -2.01 25.33 -0.81
N TYR A 288 -2.67 24.28 -1.31
CA TYR A 288 -3.89 24.40 -2.12
C TYR A 288 -5.04 25.05 -1.34
N LEU A 289 -5.31 24.57 -0.12
CA LEU A 289 -6.40 25.10 0.71
C LEU A 289 -6.12 26.55 1.13
N LYS A 290 -4.86 26.89 1.41
CA LYS A 290 -4.43 28.26 1.66
C LYS A 290 -4.73 29.17 0.47
N LEU A 291 -4.43 28.73 -0.77
CA LEU A 291 -4.75 29.49 -1.99
C LEU A 291 -6.27 29.65 -2.20
N LYS A 292 -7.08 28.73 -1.69
CA LYS A 292 -8.54 28.80 -1.71
C LYS A 292 -9.14 29.59 -0.55
N ASN A 293 -8.32 30.14 0.36
CA ASN A 293 -8.77 30.74 1.61
C ASN A 293 -9.65 29.81 2.46
N LEU A 294 -9.33 28.52 2.45
CA LEU A 294 -9.99 27.48 3.25
C LEU A 294 -9.09 27.08 4.42
N PRO A 295 -9.68 26.67 5.57
CA PRO A 295 -8.91 26.13 6.68
C PRO A 295 -8.17 24.86 6.24
N PHE A 296 -6.96 24.65 6.77
CA PHE A 296 -6.22 23.43 6.53
C PHE A 296 -6.91 22.27 7.26
N LYS A 297 -7.72 21.55 6.50
CA LYS A 297 -8.48 20.38 6.92
C LYS A 297 -8.84 19.57 5.69
N ALA A 298 -8.58 18.27 5.68
CA ALA A 298 -8.87 17.42 4.54
C ALA A 298 -9.31 16.01 4.93
N LEU A 299 -10.10 15.38 4.06
CA LEU A 299 -10.51 13.98 4.14
C LEU A 299 -9.88 13.23 2.97
N LEU A 300 -9.11 12.19 3.24
CA LEU A 300 -8.49 11.32 2.23
C LEU A 300 -9.19 9.97 2.19
N LEU A 301 -9.71 9.61 1.02
CA LEU A 301 -10.35 8.33 0.71
C LEU A 301 -9.39 7.43 -0.04
N ILE A 302 -9.11 6.25 0.52
CA ILE A 302 -8.22 5.23 -0.06
C ILE A 302 -8.85 3.85 0.05
N ASP A 303 -8.44 2.92 -0.81
CA ASP A 303 -8.85 1.52 -0.66
C ASP A 303 -8.09 0.85 0.51
N ASN A 304 -8.41 -0.41 0.77
CA ASN A 304 -7.79 -1.19 1.85
C ASN A 304 -6.61 -2.06 1.37
N ALA A 305 -5.87 -1.60 0.35
CA ALA A 305 -4.71 -2.31 -0.17
C ALA A 305 -3.62 -2.49 0.92
N PRO A 306 -2.84 -3.59 0.89
CA PRO A 306 -1.78 -3.83 1.88
C PRO A 306 -0.70 -2.74 1.93
N GLY A 307 -0.52 -1.99 0.84
CA GLY A 307 0.36 -0.82 0.77
C GLY A 307 -0.14 0.39 1.57
N HIS A 308 -1.37 0.38 2.08
CA HIS A 308 -1.98 1.47 2.84
C HIS A 308 -1.96 1.16 4.35
N PRO A 309 -1.02 1.72 5.13
CA PRO A 309 -0.92 1.39 6.54
C PRO A 309 -2.14 1.91 7.32
N PRO A 310 -2.83 1.07 8.13
CA PRO A 310 -3.96 1.51 8.95
C PRO A 310 -3.63 2.64 9.93
N SER A 311 -2.35 2.80 10.28
CA SER A 311 -1.85 3.87 11.14
C SER A 311 -1.97 5.27 10.52
N LEU A 312 -2.17 5.39 9.21
CA LEU A 312 -2.38 6.68 8.50
C LEU A 312 -3.47 7.54 9.15
N LYS A 313 -4.52 6.91 9.68
CA LYS A 313 -5.63 7.59 10.40
C LYS A 313 -5.20 8.46 11.57
N PHE A 314 -4.01 8.22 12.09
CA PHE A 314 -3.51 8.88 13.30
C PHE A 314 -2.24 9.68 13.05
N GLN A 315 -1.78 9.78 11.80
CA GLN A 315 -0.52 10.45 11.46
C GLN A 315 -0.62 11.98 11.46
N HIS A 316 -1.81 12.55 11.27
CA HIS A 316 -2.00 14.01 11.23
C HIS A 316 -3.36 14.42 11.81
N SER A 317 -3.38 15.47 12.65
CA SER A 317 -4.60 15.93 13.34
C SER A 317 -5.67 16.48 12.42
N ASP A 318 -5.25 17.20 11.38
CA ASP A 318 -6.15 17.93 10.46
C ASP A 318 -6.46 17.16 9.18
N ILE A 319 -5.98 15.92 9.06
CA ILE A 319 -6.28 15.05 7.92
C ILE A 319 -6.93 13.78 8.43
N GLU A 320 -8.19 13.62 8.06
CA GLU A 320 -8.94 12.41 8.30
C GLU A 320 -8.69 11.43 7.15
N VAL A 321 -8.44 10.15 7.47
CA VAL A 321 -8.25 9.10 6.47
C VAL A 321 -9.37 8.06 6.61
N MET A 322 -10.12 7.85 5.54
CA MET A 322 -11.19 6.87 5.49
C MET A 322 -10.87 5.80 4.45
N PHE A 323 -10.93 4.54 4.89
CA PHE A 323 -10.70 3.39 4.03
C PHE A 323 -12.03 2.93 3.46
N MET A 324 -12.06 2.75 2.14
CA MET A 324 -13.20 2.18 1.45
C MET A 324 -13.37 0.70 1.81
N PRO A 325 -14.61 0.16 1.78
CA PRO A 325 -14.84 -1.24 2.03
C PRO A 325 -14.12 -2.09 0.99
N PRO A 326 -13.68 -3.30 1.34
CA PRO A 326 -13.06 -4.23 0.39
C PRO A 326 -13.93 -4.44 -0.86
N ASN A 327 -13.29 -4.63 -2.01
CA ASN A 327 -13.94 -4.93 -3.29
C ASN A 327 -14.87 -3.82 -3.83
N THR A 328 -14.72 -2.56 -3.38
CA THR A 328 -15.58 -1.44 -3.83
C THR A 328 -14.94 -0.47 -4.82
N THR A 329 -13.64 -0.63 -5.10
CA THR A 329 -12.84 0.19 -6.04
C THR A 329 -13.59 0.43 -7.36
N SER A 330 -13.86 -0.64 -8.11
CA SER A 330 -14.57 -0.54 -9.40
C SER A 330 -16.03 -0.03 -9.28
N LEU A 331 -16.66 -0.15 -8.11
CA LEU A 331 -18.06 0.24 -7.92
C LEU A 331 -18.22 1.75 -7.85
N PHE A 332 -17.40 2.43 -7.06
CA PHE A 332 -17.58 3.87 -6.81
C PHE A 332 -16.31 4.66 -6.48
N GLN A 333 -15.11 4.07 -6.48
CA GLN A 333 -13.88 4.82 -6.26
C GLN A 333 -13.69 5.87 -7.37
N PRO A 334 -13.66 7.18 -7.05
CA PRO A 334 -13.74 8.23 -8.06
C PRO A 334 -12.67 8.12 -9.15
N LEU A 335 -11.41 7.85 -8.81
CA LEU A 335 -10.33 7.77 -9.80
C LEU A 335 -10.57 6.64 -10.85
N ASP A 336 -11.17 5.53 -10.45
CA ASP A 336 -11.56 4.42 -11.33
C ASP A 336 -12.80 4.71 -12.18
N GLN A 337 -13.61 5.72 -11.82
CA GLN A 337 -14.83 6.06 -12.57
C GLN A 337 -14.56 6.87 -13.85
N GLY A 338 -13.30 7.04 -14.25
CA GLY A 338 -12.95 7.63 -15.55
C GLY A 338 -11.64 8.39 -15.58
N VAL A 339 -11.15 8.89 -14.44
CA VAL A 339 -9.92 9.69 -14.38
C VAL A 339 -8.71 8.89 -14.86
N ILE A 340 -8.51 7.68 -14.34
CA ILE A 340 -7.40 6.80 -14.74
C ILE A 340 -7.51 6.46 -16.24
N ALA A 341 -8.70 6.13 -16.72
CA ALA A 341 -8.93 5.78 -18.12
C ALA A 341 -8.63 6.96 -19.07
N ALA A 342 -9.10 8.16 -18.72
CA ALA A 342 -8.84 9.39 -19.47
C ALA A 342 -7.34 9.71 -19.50
N PHE A 343 -6.68 9.69 -18.35
CA PHE A 343 -5.23 9.87 -18.25
C PHE A 343 -4.47 8.90 -19.17
N LYS A 344 -4.80 7.60 -19.13
CA LYS A 344 -4.11 6.60 -19.97
C LYS A 344 -4.35 6.85 -21.46
N ALA A 345 -5.56 7.25 -21.84
CA ALA A 345 -5.85 7.62 -23.22
C ALA A 345 -4.98 8.81 -23.67
N TYR A 346 -4.91 9.87 -22.86
CA TYR A 346 -4.10 11.04 -23.16
C TYR A 346 -2.61 10.72 -23.22
N TYR A 347 -2.11 9.86 -22.32
CA TYR A 347 -0.74 9.39 -22.33
C TYR A 347 -0.40 8.65 -23.63
N VAL A 348 -1.25 7.70 -24.05
CA VAL A 348 -1.05 6.93 -25.29
C VAL A 348 -1.12 7.87 -26.50
N ARG A 349 -2.12 8.75 -26.56
CA ARG A 349 -2.28 9.74 -27.64
C ARG A 349 -1.03 10.60 -27.80
N ARG A 350 -0.53 11.17 -26.69
CA ARG A 350 0.68 11.99 -26.68
C ARG A 350 1.94 11.21 -27.06
N THR A 351 2.00 9.93 -26.70
CA THR A 351 3.11 9.05 -27.11
C THR A 351 3.17 8.93 -28.63
N PHE A 352 2.03 8.68 -29.29
CA PHE A 352 1.97 8.64 -30.76
C PHE A 352 2.23 10.00 -31.40
N GLN A 353 1.65 11.08 -30.88
CA GLN A 353 1.90 12.44 -31.39
C GLN A 353 3.39 12.81 -31.33
N ARG A 354 4.06 12.49 -30.22
CA ARG A 354 5.50 12.71 -30.07
C ARG A 354 6.32 11.84 -31.02
N LEU A 355 5.95 10.57 -31.20
CA LEU A 355 6.62 9.72 -32.17
C LEU A 355 6.47 10.30 -33.58
N LEU A 356 5.24 10.61 -34.01
CA LEU A 356 4.96 11.14 -35.35
C LEU A 356 5.76 12.42 -35.60
N LYS A 357 5.71 13.37 -34.66
CA LYS A 357 6.48 14.61 -34.74
C LYS A 357 7.99 14.36 -34.90
N ASN A 358 8.56 13.43 -34.13
CA ASN A 358 10.00 13.12 -34.25
C ASN A 358 10.36 12.51 -35.62
N LEU A 359 9.45 11.72 -36.22
CA LEU A 359 9.66 11.14 -37.55
C LEU A 359 9.49 12.17 -38.68
N GLU A 360 8.65 13.18 -38.47
CA GLU A 360 8.50 14.32 -39.39
C GLU A 360 9.74 15.24 -39.33
N GLU A 361 10.31 15.45 -38.14
CA GLU A 361 11.50 16.29 -37.94
C GLU A 361 12.80 15.61 -38.41
N ASP A 362 12.88 14.28 -38.34
CA ASP A 362 14.04 13.48 -38.78
C ASP A 362 13.61 12.32 -39.70
N PRO A 363 13.64 12.51 -41.04
CA PRO A 363 13.22 11.47 -41.99
C PRO A 363 14.06 10.18 -41.97
N GLU A 364 15.28 10.22 -41.43
CA GLU A 364 16.15 9.05 -41.27
C GLU A 364 15.82 8.26 -39.98
N LEU A 365 15.06 8.87 -39.06
CA LEU A 365 14.62 8.21 -37.84
C LEU A 365 13.63 7.09 -38.17
N THR A 366 13.98 5.87 -37.81
CA THR A 366 13.03 4.75 -37.87
C THR A 366 12.10 4.78 -36.65
N VAL A 367 10.88 4.24 -36.79
CA VAL A 367 9.95 4.03 -35.66
C VAL A 367 10.63 3.32 -34.50
N THR A 368 11.42 2.29 -34.80
CA THR A 368 12.21 1.55 -33.83
C THR A 368 13.18 2.43 -33.06
N GLN A 369 13.92 3.30 -33.75
CA GLN A 369 14.87 4.19 -33.12
C GLN A 369 14.15 5.27 -32.31
N GLY A 370 13.05 5.83 -32.82
CA GLY A 370 12.19 6.77 -32.11
C GLY A 370 11.66 6.18 -30.80
N TRP A 371 11.17 4.94 -30.82
CA TRP A 371 10.68 4.24 -29.64
C TRP A 371 11.80 3.91 -28.64
N LYS A 372 12.98 3.50 -29.12
CA LYS A 372 14.17 3.29 -28.27
C LYS A 372 14.63 4.58 -27.58
N ASN A 373 14.58 5.70 -28.30
CA ASN A 373 14.94 7.02 -27.80
C ASN A 373 13.93 7.58 -26.77
N TYR A 374 12.74 6.97 -26.63
CA TYR A 374 11.78 7.33 -25.60
C TYR A 374 12.25 6.83 -24.23
N ASP A 375 12.87 7.70 -23.43
CA ASP A 375 13.40 7.38 -22.11
C ASP A 375 12.42 7.73 -20.98
N ILE A 376 12.77 7.32 -19.75
CA ILE A 376 11.94 7.56 -18.56
C ILE A 376 11.76 9.06 -18.27
N ALA A 377 12.71 9.91 -18.65
CA ALA A 377 12.59 11.34 -18.45
C ALA A 377 11.53 11.93 -19.38
N LYS A 378 11.48 11.49 -20.66
CA LYS A 378 10.40 11.84 -21.59
C LYS A 378 9.05 11.31 -21.13
N CYS A 379 9.03 10.11 -20.54
CA CYS A 379 7.85 9.53 -19.91
C CYS A 379 7.30 10.40 -18.78
N LEU A 380 8.15 10.88 -17.86
CA LEU A 380 7.70 11.74 -16.75
C LEU A 380 7.06 13.05 -17.24
N VAL A 381 7.62 13.66 -18.29
CA VAL A 381 7.02 14.84 -18.92
C VAL A 381 5.66 14.48 -19.53
N ASN A 382 5.57 13.33 -20.21
CA ASN A 382 4.30 12.89 -20.80
C ASN A 382 3.23 12.60 -19.73
N ILE A 383 3.61 11.99 -18.60
CA ILE A 383 2.71 11.77 -17.46
C ILE A 383 2.15 13.11 -16.99
N LYS A 384 3.02 14.10 -16.74
CA LYS A 384 2.61 15.42 -16.27
C LYS A 384 1.65 16.10 -17.24
N GLU A 385 2.01 16.17 -18.52
CA GLU A 385 1.17 16.79 -19.56
C GLU A 385 -0.16 16.06 -19.76
N SER A 386 -0.19 14.74 -19.62
CA SER A 386 -1.41 13.95 -19.73
C SER A 386 -2.35 14.16 -18.54
N LEU A 387 -1.79 14.34 -17.34
CA LEU A 387 -2.57 14.67 -16.15
C LEU A 387 -3.09 16.10 -16.19
N ASP A 388 -2.30 17.06 -16.68
CA ASP A 388 -2.72 18.46 -16.86
C ASP A 388 -3.87 18.61 -17.87
N GLU A 389 -4.02 17.65 -18.78
CA GLU A 389 -5.11 17.62 -19.75
C GLU A 389 -6.43 17.11 -19.18
N VAL A 390 -6.39 16.33 -18.09
CA VAL A 390 -7.60 15.84 -17.42
C VAL A 390 -8.37 17.03 -16.86
N GLN A 391 -9.60 17.23 -17.36
CA GLN A 391 -10.39 18.39 -16.97
C GLN A 391 -10.91 18.26 -15.54
N PRO A 392 -10.96 19.37 -14.76
CA PRO A 392 -11.59 19.37 -13.44
C PRO A 392 -13.03 18.86 -13.46
N SER A 393 -13.78 19.15 -14.51
CA SER A 393 -15.15 18.65 -14.71
C SER A 393 -15.21 17.13 -14.87
N THR A 394 -14.21 16.53 -15.51
CA THR A 394 -14.12 15.07 -15.65
C THR A 394 -13.90 14.44 -14.28
N ILE A 395 -13.00 15.01 -13.48
CA ILE A 395 -12.74 14.55 -12.12
C ILE A 395 -13.99 14.69 -11.25
N ASN A 396 -14.64 15.86 -11.22
CA ASN A 396 -15.87 16.08 -10.48
C ASN A 396 -16.97 15.09 -10.90
N ALA A 397 -17.17 14.90 -12.21
CA ALA A 397 -18.15 13.95 -12.73
C ALA A 397 -17.91 12.49 -12.28
N CYS A 398 -16.66 12.11 -12.01
CA CYS A 398 -16.32 10.78 -11.51
C CYS A 398 -16.76 10.53 -10.05
N TRP A 399 -17.07 11.58 -9.28
CA TRP A 399 -17.63 11.45 -7.92
C TRP A 399 -19.10 11.02 -7.92
N ARG A 400 -19.79 11.03 -9.06
CA ARG A 400 -21.25 10.84 -9.16
C ARG A 400 -21.79 9.60 -8.46
N LYS A 401 -21.03 8.50 -8.46
CA LYS A 401 -21.46 7.25 -7.81
C LYS A 401 -21.27 7.25 -6.29
N LEU A 402 -20.27 8.00 -5.80
CA LEU A 402 -19.90 8.04 -4.39
C LEU A 402 -20.55 9.21 -3.65
N TRP A 403 -20.51 10.39 -4.26
CA TRP A 403 -21.05 11.64 -3.74
C TRP A 403 -21.76 12.40 -4.88
N PRO A 404 -23.03 12.06 -5.20
CA PRO A 404 -23.73 12.68 -6.34
C PRO A 404 -24.02 14.17 -6.15
N GLU A 405 -24.16 14.64 -4.91
CA GLU A 405 -24.54 16.02 -4.57
C GLU A 405 -23.46 17.05 -4.90
N VAL A 406 -22.18 16.63 -4.93
CA VAL A 406 -21.05 17.50 -5.32
C VAL A 406 -20.91 17.66 -6.84
N VAL A 407 -21.60 16.83 -7.62
CA VAL A 407 -21.43 16.81 -9.07
C VAL A 407 -22.23 17.91 -9.74
N LEU A 408 -21.54 18.79 -10.49
CA LEU A 408 -22.20 19.86 -11.23
C LEU A 408 -22.96 19.30 -12.44
N LYS A 409 -24.14 19.85 -12.75
CA LYS A 409 -25.00 19.35 -13.84
C LYS A 409 -24.35 19.45 -15.24
N SER A 410 -23.43 20.38 -15.43
CA SER A 410 -22.65 20.55 -16.66
C SER A 410 -21.59 19.46 -16.85
N ASP A 411 -21.17 18.80 -15.78
CA ASP A 411 -19.92 18.08 -15.77
C ASP A 411 -20.12 16.67 -16.34
N LYS A 412 -19.36 16.40 -17.39
CA LYS A 412 -19.40 15.14 -18.13
C LYS A 412 -18.03 14.50 -18.06
N ILE A 413 -18.05 13.18 -18.00
CA ILE A 413 -16.85 12.37 -18.17
C ILE A 413 -16.45 12.49 -19.65
N ASP A 414 -15.17 12.69 -19.91
CA ASP A 414 -14.64 12.76 -21.27
C ASP A 414 -15.06 11.55 -22.10
N ASN A 415 -15.41 11.80 -23.37
CA ASN A 415 -15.78 10.73 -24.27
C ASN A 415 -14.53 9.94 -24.69
N LEU A 416 -14.26 8.89 -23.93
CA LEU A 416 -13.11 8.02 -24.15
C LEU A 416 -13.13 7.41 -25.57
N ASN A 417 -14.30 7.12 -26.14
CA ASN A 417 -14.41 6.57 -27.49
C ASN A 417 -13.89 7.54 -28.55
N THR A 418 -14.20 8.83 -28.42
CA THR A 418 -13.67 9.85 -29.34
C THR A 418 -12.15 9.94 -29.24
N THR A 419 -11.62 9.92 -28.01
CA THR A 419 -10.17 9.97 -27.79
C THR A 419 -9.48 8.74 -28.36
N VAL A 420 -10.02 7.54 -28.13
CA VAL A 420 -9.46 6.29 -28.68
C VAL A 420 -9.49 6.29 -30.22
N ASN A 421 -10.56 6.79 -30.84
CA ASN A 421 -10.62 6.92 -32.29
C ASN A 421 -9.55 7.88 -32.84
N GLN A 422 -9.33 9.02 -32.16
CA GLN A 422 -8.25 9.95 -32.50
C GLN A 422 -6.87 9.29 -32.37
N ILE A 423 -6.66 8.48 -31.32
CA ILE A 423 -5.39 7.74 -31.14
C ILE A 423 -5.17 6.80 -32.32
N VAL A 424 -6.18 6.03 -32.75
CA VAL A 424 -6.09 5.13 -33.90
C VAL A 424 -5.72 5.89 -35.17
N GLU A 425 -6.34 7.05 -35.41
CA GLU A 425 -6.05 7.89 -36.58
C GLU A 425 -4.60 8.40 -36.56
N ILE A 426 -4.13 8.91 -35.42
CA ILE A 426 -2.74 9.36 -35.26
C ILE A 426 -1.76 8.20 -35.43
N ALA A 427 -2.07 7.03 -34.83
CA ALA A 427 -1.22 5.85 -34.91
C ALA A 427 -1.06 5.36 -36.37
N ARG A 428 -2.13 5.37 -37.17
CA ARG A 428 -2.08 4.96 -38.59
C ARG A 428 -1.24 5.88 -39.47
N ASN A 429 -1.04 7.14 -39.08
CA ASN A 429 -0.14 8.06 -39.78
C ASN A 429 1.34 7.77 -39.51
N VAL A 430 1.65 6.90 -38.54
CA VAL A 430 3.02 6.44 -38.28
C VAL A 430 3.32 5.27 -39.23
N LYS A 431 4.36 5.42 -40.06
CA LYS A 431 4.80 4.38 -41.01
C LYS A 431 5.03 3.04 -40.32
N GLY A 432 4.28 2.00 -40.70
CA GLY A 432 4.37 0.65 -40.14
C GLY A 432 3.37 0.34 -39.02
N PHE A 433 2.49 1.29 -38.68
CA PHE A 433 1.35 1.15 -37.77
C PHE A 433 -0.01 1.22 -38.51
N ASP A 434 -0.01 1.01 -39.82
CA ASP A 434 -1.18 1.13 -40.70
C ASP A 434 -2.35 0.20 -40.29
N GLU A 435 -2.03 -0.94 -39.67
CA GLU A 435 -3.00 -1.96 -39.23
C GLU A 435 -3.50 -1.77 -37.79
N VAL A 436 -3.01 -0.76 -37.06
CA VAL A 436 -3.43 -0.50 -35.67
C VAL A 436 -4.94 -0.22 -35.63
N ASN A 437 -5.62 -0.90 -34.70
CA ASN A 437 -7.05 -0.76 -34.50
C ASN A 437 -7.39 -0.35 -33.05
N ARG A 438 -8.69 -0.25 -32.78
CA ARG A 438 -9.22 0.12 -31.46
C ARG A 438 -8.79 -0.85 -30.36
N ASP A 439 -8.81 -2.15 -30.65
CA ASP A 439 -8.45 -3.20 -29.68
C ASP A 439 -6.98 -3.09 -29.27
N ASP A 440 -6.08 -2.80 -30.22
CA ASP A 440 -4.66 -2.59 -29.93
C ASP A 440 -4.44 -1.42 -28.96
N ILE A 441 -5.18 -0.33 -29.15
CA ILE A 441 -5.11 0.86 -28.27
C ILE A 441 -5.71 0.56 -26.89
N GLU A 442 -6.84 -0.14 -26.84
CA GLU A 442 -7.45 -0.56 -25.57
C GLU A 442 -6.53 -1.52 -24.81
N GLU A 443 -5.81 -2.43 -25.49
CA GLU A 443 -4.80 -3.31 -24.90
C GLU A 443 -3.58 -2.54 -24.35
N MET A 444 -3.19 -1.45 -25.01
CA MET A 444 -2.14 -0.55 -24.53
C MET A 444 -2.56 0.24 -23.28
N MET A 445 -3.84 0.63 -23.21
CA MET A 445 -4.39 1.39 -22.08
C MET A 445 -4.71 0.50 -20.88
N PHE A 446 -5.28 -0.68 -21.12
CA PHE A 446 -5.83 -1.56 -20.09
C PHE A 446 -5.00 -2.85 -20.04
N ASN A 447 -4.25 -2.99 -18.96
CA ASN A 447 -3.15 -3.94 -18.76
C ASN A 447 -3.62 -5.41 -18.67
N TYR A 448 -3.76 -6.12 -19.79
CA TYR A 448 -4.21 -7.53 -19.75
C TYR A 448 -3.11 -8.59 -19.45
N ASP A 449 -1.81 -8.26 -19.42
CA ASP A 449 -0.78 -9.30 -19.72
C ASP A 449 0.31 -9.65 -18.68
N GLN A 450 0.25 -9.27 -17.41
CA GLN A 450 1.28 -9.72 -16.45
C GLN A 450 0.76 -10.15 -15.09
N GLU A 451 0.54 -11.46 -14.89
CA GLU A 451 0.40 -12.10 -13.57
C GLU A 451 1.59 -11.79 -12.65
N LEU A 452 1.32 -11.51 -11.37
CA LEU A 452 2.35 -11.33 -10.35
C LEU A 452 3.12 -12.64 -10.12
N THR A 453 4.46 -12.59 -10.14
CA THR A 453 5.31 -13.76 -9.86
C THR A 453 5.39 -14.05 -8.36
N LEU A 454 5.88 -15.23 -7.96
CA LEU A 454 6.01 -15.59 -6.55
C LEU A 454 7.03 -14.71 -5.82
N GLU A 455 8.07 -14.28 -6.51
CA GLU A 455 9.12 -13.39 -6.01
C GLU A 455 8.59 -11.96 -5.84
N ASP A 456 7.72 -11.49 -6.75
CA ASP A 456 7.03 -10.20 -6.59
C ASP A 456 6.23 -10.19 -5.29
N LEU A 457 5.45 -11.26 -5.09
CA LEU A 457 4.58 -11.46 -3.93
C LEU A 457 5.34 -11.58 -2.61
N GLU A 458 6.57 -12.11 -2.61
CA GLU A 458 7.40 -12.16 -1.41
C GLU A 458 7.78 -10.78 -0.90
N GLU A 459 8.28 -9.92 -1.80
CA GLU A 459 8.87 -8.62 -1.47
C GLU A 459 7.84 -7.62 -0.93
N ILE A 460 6.60 -7.67 -1.41
CA ILE A 460 5.51 -6.80 -0.93
C ILE A 460 5.06 -7.17 0.49
N THR A 461 5.34 -8.41 0.90
CA THR A 461 4.94 -8.91 2.23
C THR A 461 6.01 -8.76 3.29
N GLU A 462 7.21 -8.30 2.94
CA GLU A 462 8.31 -8.07 3.87
C GLU A 462 8.09 -6.78 4.68
N THR A 463 8.20 -6.88 6.00
CA THR A 463 8.21 -5.75 6.94
C THR A 463 9.63 -5.18 7.09
N PRO A 464 9.81 -3.93 7.58
CA PRO A 464 10.99 -3.08 7.34
C PRO A 464 12.36 -3.51 7.91
N ASN A 465 12.58 -4.77 8.31
CA ASN A 465 13.81 -5.18 9.02
C ASN A 465 14.60 -6.33 8.38
N GLU A 466 14.39 -6.64 7.11
CA GLU A 466 15.29 -7.56 6.39
C GLU A 466 15.92 -6.84 5.18
N PRO A 467 17.14 -6.28 5.32
CA PRO A 467 17.87 -5.84 4.15
C PRO A 467 18.26 -7.07 3.31
N LYS A 468 17.77 -7.13 2.07
CA LYS A 468 18.28 -8.04 1.04
C LYS A 468 19.56 -7.45 0.46
N GLN A 469 20.67 -8.18 0.60
CA GLN A 469 21.96 -7.93 -0.04
C GLN A 469 21.80 -7.87 -1.57
N SER A 470 22.24 -6.78 -2.19
CA SER A 470 22.69 -6.80 -3.58
C SER A 470 24.16 -7.19 -3.61
N GLU A 471 24.52 -8.13 -4.48
CA GLU A 471 25.91 -8.47 -4.81
C GLU A 471 26.57 -7.27 -5.51
N ASP A 472 27.15 -6.36 -4.72
CA ASP A 472 28.27 -5.47 -5.04
C ASP A 472 28.31 -4.36 -3.98
N ASP A 473 29.11 -4.57 -2.92
CA ASP A 473 29.95 -3.59 -2.24
C ASP A 473 30.40 -4.19 -0.88
N GLU A 474 31.72 -4.22 -0.68
CA GLU A 474 32.43 -4.77 0.49
C GLU A 474 32.34 -3.87 1.72
N GLU A 475 32.41 -4.54 2.89
CA GLU A 475 32.68 -4.05 4.25
C GLU A 475 31.70 -3.02 4.85
N GLU A 476 30.76 -3.48 5.71
CA GLU A 476 30.45 -2.81 6.98
C GLU A 476 29.60 -3.69 7.91
N GLU A 477 29.68 -3.35 9.20
CA GLU A 477 29.62 -4.18 10.41
C GLU A 477 28.28 -4.90 10.71
N GLU A 478 28.38 -6.01 11.46
CA GLU A 478 27.24 -6.77 12.00
C GLU A 478 26.22 -5.88 12.73
N PRO A 479 24.92 -6.20 12.65
CA PRO A 479 23.88 -5.46 13.38
C PRO A 479 24.12 -5.54 14.89
N VAL A 480 24.49 -4.40 15.48
CA VAL A 480 24.65 -4.24 16.92
C VAL A 480 23.31 -4.52 17.60
N LYS A 481 23.26 -5.56 18.43
CA LYS A 481 22.15 -5.76 19.39
C LYS A 481 21.97 -4.45 20.17
N PRO A 482 20.75 -3.91 20.31
CA PRO A 482 20.57 -2.67 21.06
C PRO A 482 21.12 -2.85 22.48
N ASP A 483 22.23 -2.17 22.78
CA ASP A 483 22.85 -2.17 24.09
C ASP A 483 21.99 -1.33 25.02
N PHE A 484 21.14 -1.98 25.82
CA PHE A 484 20.33 -1.33 26.84
C PHE A 484 21.05 -1.41 28.20
N SER A 485 22.26 -0.85 28.25
CA SER A 485 23.10 -0.76 29.45
C SER A 485 22.83 0.54 30.23
N SER A 486 23.29 0.58 31.49
CA SER A 486 23.27 1.83 32.28
C SER A 486 24.01 2.98 31.59
N LYS A 487 24.98 2.67 30.71
CA LYS A 487 25.72 3.65 29.93
C LYS A 487 24.86 4.27 28.82
N SER A 488 24.14 3.44 28.04
CA SER A 488 23.26 3.95 26.99
C SER A 488 22.06 4.71 27.54
N ILE A 489 21.54 4.32 28.71
CA ILE A 489 20.50 5.10 29.40
C ILE A 489 21.03 6.49 29.77
N LYS A 490 22.25 6.61 30.31
CA LYS A 490 22.86 7.91 30.61
C LYS A 490 23.08 8.77 29.35
N GLU A 491 23.44 8.15 28.23
CA GLU A 491 23.57 8.83 26.94
C GLU A 491 22.21 9.36 26.44
N ILE A 492 21.12 8.60 26.61
CA ILE A 492 19.76 9.06 26.31
C ILE A 492 19.40 10.30 27.12
N PHE A 493 19.67 10.31 28.44
CA PHE A 493 19.46 11.49 29.28
C PHE A 493 20.30 12.68 28.83
N SER A 494 21.56 12.45 28.45
CA SER A 494 22.44 13.50 27.94
C SER A 494 21.90 14.14 26.66
N LEU A 495 21.51 13.32 25.69
CA LEU A 495 20.95 13.79 24.41
C LEU A 495 19.62 14.52 24.61
N ALA A 496 18.74 14.02 25.48
CA ALA A 496 17.47 14.66 25.78
C ALA A 496 17.66 16.04 26.42
N ASN A 497 18.66 16.20 27.29
CA ASN A 497 19.02 17.49 27.88
C ASN A 497 19.59 18.45 26.84
N GLN A 498 20.52 17.98 25.99
CA GLN A 498 21.10 18.80 24.91
C GLN A 498 20.02 19.30 23.94
N LEU A 499 19.12 18.41 23.54
CA LEU A 499 18.00 18.76 22.65
C LEU A 499 17.05 19.77 23.33
N THR A 500 16.74 19.57 24.61
CA THR A 500 15.89 20.49 25.38
C THR A 500 16.53 21.88 25.48
N GLU A 501 17.82 21.96 25.77
CA GLU A 501 18.56 23.23 25.82
C GLU A 501 18.60 23.91 24.46
N GLN A 502 18.86 23.16 23.39
CA GLN A 502 18.89 23.69 22.03
C GLN A 502 17.53 24.30 21.64
N VAL A 503 16.42 23.61 21.93
CA VAL A 503 15.07 24.12 21.67
C VAL A 503 14.76 25.36 22.51
N LEU A 504 15.17 25.40 23.79
CA LEU A 504 15.00 26.59 24.63
C LEU A 504 15.78 27.82 24.13
N MET A 505 16.93 27.60 23.49
CA MET A 505 17.79 28.67 22.97
C MET A 505 17.41 29.12 21.56
N THR A 506 16.74 28.27 20.77
CA THR A 506 16.44 28.55 19.36
C THR A 506 14.99 28.92 19.11
N ASP A 507 14.05 28.49 19.96
CA ASP A 507 12.64 28.79 19.77
C ASP A 507 12.30 30.20 20.32
N PRO A 508 11.86 31.14 19.46
CA PRO A 508 11.51 32.49 19.88
C PRO A 508 10.23 32.56 20.75
N LEU A 509 9.45 31.48 20.83
CA LEU A 509 8.22 31.41 21.62
C LEU A 509 8.41 30.54 22.87
N THR A 510 8.62 31.20 24.01
CA THR A 510 8.94 30.56 25.30
C THR A 510 7.89 29.53 25.74
N GLU A 511 6.60 29.78 25.50
CA GLU A 511 5.54 28.86 25.91
C GLU A 511 5.62 27.51 25.18
N ARG A 512 5.95 27.53 23.89
CA ARG A 512 6.13 26.32 23.07
C ARG A 512 7.38 25.55 23.48
N ALA A 513 8.48 26.26 23.72
CA ALA A 513 9.72 25.66 24.20
C ALA A 513 9.55 25.01 25.60
N LEU A 514 8.78 25.65 26.49
CA LEU A 514 8.45 25.08 27.80
C LEU A 514 7.52 23.87 27.71
N LYS A 515 6.57 23.86 26.75
CA LYS A 515 5.73 22.68 26.49
C LYS A 515 6.57 21.51 25.96
N PHE A 516 7.53 21.77 25.09
CA PHE A 516 8.49 20.78 24.59
C PHE A 516 9.33 20.20 25.74
N LYS A 517 9.89 21.06 26.61
CA LYS A 517 10.65 20.63 27.79
C LYS A 517 9.84 19.69 28.69
N ARG A 518 8.58 20.04 29.00
CA ARG A 518 7.72 19.19 29.84
C ARG A 518 7.44 17.83 29.18
N GLY A 519 7.17 17.82 27.88
CA GLY A 519 6.95 16.59 27.13
C GLY A 519 8.15 15.65 27.13
N ILE A 520 9.37 16.18 26.93
CA ILE A 520 10.60 15.38 27.04
C ILE A 520 10.78 14.83 28.45
N GLN A 521 10.54 15.64 29.49
CA GLN A 521 10.63 15.19 30.88
C GLN A 521 9.64 14.06 31.19
N GLU A 522 8.38 14.17 30.75
CA GLU A 522 7.37 13.12 30.91
C GLU A 522 7.78 11.80 30.23
N LEU A 523 8.41 11.89 29.05
CA LEU A 523 8.89 10.72 28.31
C LEU A 523 10.13 10.06 28.95
N LEU A 524 10.88 10.79 29.78
CA LEU A 524 12.06 10.27 30.48
C LEU A 524 11.72 9.55 31.80
N VAL A 525 10.56 9.80 32.40
CA VAL A 525 10.13 9.19 33.67
C VAL A 525 10.28 7.65 33.69
N PRO A 526 9.87 6.89 32.66
CA PRO A 526 10.03 5.43 32.66
C PRO A 526 11.50 4.97 32.70
N TYR A 527 12.44 5.81 32.25
CA TYR A 527 13.88 5.54 32.26
C TYR A 527 14.54 5.94 33.60
N GLU A 528 13.95 6.89 34.33
CA GLU A 528 14.39 7.27 35.68
C GLU A 528 14.10 6.14 36.68
N GLU A 529 12.95 5.46 36.55
CA GLU A 529 12.57 4.33 37.39
C GLU A 529 13.56 3.15 37.27
N LEU A 530 14.21 3.01 36.10
CA LEU A 530 15.23 1.99 35.81
C LEU A 530 16.60 2.29 36.45
N GLN A 531 16.84 3.52 36.91
CA GLN A 531 18.05 3.88 37.67
C GLN A 531 17.87 3.68 39.19
N SER A 532 16.66 3.36 39.67
CA SER A 532 16.40 3.12 41.08
C SER A 532 17.10 1.84 41.56
N PRO A 533 17.71 1.81 42.77
CA PRO A 533 18.47 0.67 43.29
C PRO A 533 17.65 -0.64 43.45
N LYS A 534 16.34 -0.61 43.19
CA LYS A 534 15.48 -1.81 43.15
C LYS A 534 15.70 -2.71 41.93
N PHE A 535 16.32 -2.23 40.85
CA PHE A 535 16.54 -3.00 39.62
C PHE A 535 18.02 -3.30 39.32
N ALA A 536 18.96 -2.86 40.16
CA ALA A 536 20.40 -3.06 39.97
C ALA A 536 20.91 -4.48 40.33
N LYS A 537 20.00 -5.44 40.58
CA LYS A 537 20.33 -6.84 40.81
C LYS A 537 19.33 -7.73 40.07
N ASN A 538 19.51 -7.89 38.76
CA ASN A 538 19.13 -9.09 38.01
C ASN A 538 19.88 -9.12 36.70
#